data_AF-A0A7K2LSI0-F1
#
_entry.id   AF-A0A7K2LSI0-F1
#
_cell.length_a   1.000
_cell.length_b   1.000
_cell.length_c   1.000
_cell.angle_alpha   90.00
_cell.angle_beta   90.00
_cell.angle_gamma   90.00
#
_symmetry.space_group_name_H-M   'P 1'
#
loop_
_entity.id
_entity.type
_entity.pdbx_description
1 polymer ?
#
loop_
_entity_poly.entity_id
_entity_poly.type
_entity_poly.pdbx_seq_one_letter_code
_entity_poly.pdbx_strand_id
1 'polypeptide(L)'
;RPGNAYLYEFAWPSRLPGLGSCHALELGFVFDTGDVPDSRRLAGEGAPQELADAMHAAWVRFAADGDPGWPAWDPAHPVRIFGDGPPRTGHGPRDAELAL
;
A
#
# COMPACT_ATOMS: atom_id res chain seq x y z
N ARG A 1 11.34 -4.80 -23.98
CA ARG A 1 11.83 -3.87 -22.93
C ARG A 1 11.76 -4.64 -21.62
N PRO A 2 12.80 -4.67 -20.78
CA PRO A 2 12.61 -5.13 -19.41
C PRO A 2 11.50 -4.28 -18.78
N GLY A 3 10.58 -4.92 -18.06
CA GLY A 3 9.51 -4.22 -17.36
C GLY A 3 10.06 -3.55 -16.10
N ASN A 4 9.54 -2.38 -15.75
CA ASN A 4 9.78 -1.78 -14.44
C ASN A 4 8.93 -2.52 -13.40
N ALA A 5 9.49 -2.74 -12.22
CA ALA A 5 8.74 -3.20 -11.05
C ALA A 5 8.67 -2.06 -10.03
N TYR A 6 7.55 -1.93 -9.34
CA TYR A 6 7.35 -0.93 -8.29
C TYR A 6 6.84 -1.65 -7.05
N LEU A 7 7.58 -1.56 -5.94
CA LEU A 7 7.23 -2.29 -4.71
C LEU A 7 6.53 -1.36 -3.71
N TYR A 8 5.54 -1.91 -3.00
CA TYR A 8 4.92 -1.26 -1.85
C TYR A 8 4.76 -2.23 -0.68
N GLU A 9 4.70 -1.68 0.53
CA GLU A 9 4.32 -2.35 1.77
C GLU A 9 3.05 -1.68 2.31
N PHE A 10 1.98 -2.46 2.50
CA PHE A 10 0.79 -2.01 3.21
C PHE A 10 0.95 -2.29 4.70
N ALA A 11 1.22 -1.24 5.46
CA ALA A 11 1.56 -1.29 6.88
C ALA A 11 0.44 -0.78 7.81
N TRP A 12 -0.64 -0.20 7.26
CA TRP A 12 -1.77 0.24 8.08
C TRP A 12 -2.49 -0.97 8.71
N PRO A 13 -2.67 -0.99 10.04
CA PRO A 13 -3.29 -2.13 10.71
C PRO A 13 -4.82 -2.04 10.68
N SER A 14 -5.47 -3.20 10.55
CA SER A 14 -6.89 -3.34 10.84
C SER A 14 -7.22 -2.82 12.25
N ARG A 15 -8.38 -2.18 12.38
CA ARG A 15 -8.94 -1.78 13.68
C ARG A 15 -9.66 -2.92 14.39
N LEU A 16 -9.76 -4.09 13.76
CA LEU A 16 -10.28 -5.30 14.40
C LEU A 16 -9.17 -5.95 15.24
N PRO A 17 -9.48 -6.36 16.50
CA PRO A 17 -8.47 -6.91 17.40
C PRO A 17 -7.73 -8.12 16.79
N GLY A 18 -6.40 -8.09 16.87
CA GLY A 18 -5.54 -9.23 16.52
C GLY A 18 -5.32 -9.48 15.03
N LEU A 19 -5.90 -8.66 14.13
CA LEU A 19 -5.68 -8.83 12.68
C LEU A 19 -4.41 -8.15 12.17
N GLY A 20 -4.05 -6.98 12.72
CA GLY A 20 -2.92 -6.19 12.19
C GLY A 20 -3.12 -5.85 10.71
N SER A 21 -2.03 -5.71 9.95
CA SER A 21 -2.05 -5.47 8.50
C SER A 21 -2.30 -6.78 7.75
N CYS A 22 -3.47 -7.38 7.96
CA CYS A 22 -3.78 -8.73 7.49
C CYS A 22 -3.91 -8.84 5.96
N HIS A 23 -3.91 -10.09 5.48
CA HIS A 23 -4.11 -10.39 4.08
C HIS A 23 -5.42 -9.81 3.54
N ALA A 24 -5.36 -9.24 2.32
CA ALA A 24 -6.47 -8.63 1.57
C ALA A 24 -7.06 -7.33 2.16
N LEU A 25 -6.50 -6.84 3.27
CA LEU A 25 -6.96 -5.61 3.92
C LEU A 25 -6.87 -4.39 3.01
N GLU A 26 -5.82 -4.31 2.20
CA GLU A 26 -5.53 -3.20 1.31
C GLU A 26 -6.56 -3.05 0.19
N LEU A 27 -7.32 -4.09 -0.14
CA LEU A 27 -8.28 -4.06 -1.25
C LEU A 27 -9.29 -2.91 -1.11
N GLY A 28 -9.78 -2.66 0.11
CA GLY A 28 -10.69 -1.53 0.36
C GLY A 28 -10.06 -0.16 0.09
N PHE A 29 -8.74 -0.05 0.20
CA PHE A 29 -7.96 1.17 -0.08
C PHE A 29 -7.61 1.27 -1.57
N VAL A 30 -7.31 0.15 -2.23
CA VAL A 30 -7.06 0.09 -3.67
C VAL A 30 -8.28 0.53 -4.46
N PHE A 31 -9.47 0.07 -4.08
CA PHE A 31 -10.71 0.34 -4.80
C PHE A 31 -11.43 1.61 -4.34
N ASP A 32 -10.93 2.28 -3.29
CA ASP A 32 -11.60 3.42 -2.66
C ASP A 32 -13.03 3.08 -2.21
N THR A 33 -13.17 1.94 -1.53
CA THR A 33 -14.45 1.38 -1.09
C THR A 33 -14.48 1.15 0.42
N GLY A 34 -13.71 1.90 1.22
CA GLY A 34 -13.58 1.68 2.67
C GLY A 34 -14.90 1.65 3.44
N ASP A 35 -15.93 2.31 2.91
CA ASP A 35 -17.27 2.39 3.50
C ASP A 35 -18.22 1.23 3.17
N VAL A 36 -17.85 0.33 2.26
CA VAL A 36 -18.71 -0.82 1.94
C VAL A 36 -18.61 -1.90 3.02
N PRO A 37 -19.70 -2.66 3.29
CA PRO A 37 -19.70 -3.68 4.34
C PRO A 37 -18.58 -4.71 4.22
N ASP A 38 -18.22 -5.12 3.00
CA ASP A 38 -17.17 -6.12 2.77
C ASP A 38 -15.78 -5.61 3.14
N SER A 39 -15.45 -4.33 2.87
CA SER A 39 -14.17 -3.74 3.28
C SER A 39 -14.08 -3.59 4.80
N ARG A 40 -15.19 -3.21 5.46
CA ARG A 40 -15.25 -3.07 6.93
C ARG A 40 -15.06 -4.38 7.68
N ARG A 41 -15.36 -5.54 7.06
CA ARG A 41 -15.10 -6.87 7.65
C ARG A 41 -13.62 -7.12 7.93
N LEU A 42 -12.72 -6.49 7.20
CA LEU A 42 -11.27 -6.59 7.44
C LEU A 42 -10.72 -5.32 8.10
N ALA A 43 -11.16 -4.13 7.70
CA ALA A 43 -10.59 -2.87 8.21
C ALA A 43 -11.14 -2.45 9.57
N GLY A 44 -12.36 -2.85 9.92
CA GLY A 44 -13.14 -2.19 10.96
C GLY A 44 -13.68 -0.83 10.50
N GLU A 45 -14.28 -0.09 11.44
CA GLU A 45 -14.90 1.20 11.15
C GLU A 45 -13.88 2.35 11.05
N GLY A 46 -14.13 3.30 10.15
CA GLY A 46 -13.39 4.55 10.03
C GLY A 46 -11.97 4.42 9.46
N ALA A 47 -11.74 3.49 8.54
CA ALA A 47 -10.50 3.42 7.77
C ALA A 47 -10.12 4.82 7.21
N PRO A 48 -8.83 5.23 7.21
CA PRO A 48 -8.46 6.58 6.80
C PRO A 48 -8.71 6.83 5.31
N GLN A 49 -9.62 7.75 4.99
CA GLN A 49 -9.92 8.12 3.59
C GLN A 49 -8.68 8.65 2.86
N GLU A 50 -7.87 9.49 3.50
CA GLU A 50 -6.65 10.03 2.89
C GLU A 50 -5.64 8.94 2.47
N LEU A 51 -5.65 7.79 3.17
CA LEU A 51 -4.82 6.65 2.79
C LEU A 51 -5.40 5.91 1.57
N ALA A 52 -6.73 5.78 1.51
CA ALA A 52 -7.43 5.23 0.35
C ALA A 52 -7.21 6.11 -0.89
N ASP A 53 -7.38 7.43 -0.75
CA ASP A 53 -7.13 8.40 -1.82
C ASP A 53 -5.71 8.27 -2.40
N ALA A 54 -4.71 8.18 -1.51
CA ALA A 54 -3.32 8.09 -1.93
C ALA A 54 -2.98 6.75 -2.62
N MET A 55 -3.55 5.64 -2.14
CA MET A 55 -3.33 4.31 -2.72
C MET A 55 -4.09 4.14 -4.03
N HIS A 56 -5.36 4.54 -4.07
CA HIS A 56 -6.19 4.53 -5.26
C HIS A 56 -5.57 5.39 -6.38
N ALA A 57 -5.13 6.61 -6.06
CA ALA A 57 -4.45 7.47 -7.03
C ALA A 57 -3.16 6.85 -7.58
N ALA A 58 -2.39 6.12 -6.77
CA ALA A 58 -1.21 5.40 -7.24
C ALA A 58 -1.56 4.27 -8.22
N TRP A 59 -2.60 3.49 -7.91
CA TRP A 59 -3.08 2.42 -8.79
C TRP A 59 -3.63 2.96 -10.11
N VAL A 60 -4.39 4.06 -10.08
CA VAL A 60 -4.90 4.73 -11.28
C VAL A 60 -3.74 5.23 -12.16
N ARG A 61 -2.75 5.92 -11.58
CA ARG A 61 -1.55 6.39 -12.33
C ARG A 61 -0.79 5.21 -12.96
N PHE A 62 -0.60 4.13 -12.21
CA PHE A 62 0.07 2.95 -12.75
C PHE A 62 -0.70 2.32 -13.92
N ALA A 63 -2.03 2.20 -13.79
CA ALA A 63 -2.86 1.65 -14.86
C ALA A 63 -2.89 2.54 -16.12
N ALA A 64 -2.83 3.86 -15.94
CA ALA A 64 -2.84 4.83 -17.04
C ALA A 64 -1.48 4.93 -17.75
N ASP A 65 -0.41 5.08 -16.96
CA ASP A 65 0.89 5.56 -17.45
C ASP A 65 2.05 4.57 -17.20
N GLY A 66 1.82 3.53 -16.40
CA GLY A 66 2.85 2.60 -15.96
C GLY A 66 3.76 3.12 -14.84
N ASP A 67 3.50 4.31 -14.30
CA ASP A 67 4.26 4.94 -13.21
C ASP A 67 3.32 5.26 -12.02
N PRO A 68 3.50 4.63 -10.85
CA PRO A 68 2.64 4.90 -9.69
C PRO A 68 3.05 6.17 -8.92
N GLY A 69 4.16 6.82 -9.27
CA GLY A 69 4.66 8.06 -8.65
C GLY A 69 5.80 7.85 -7.64
N TRP A 70 6.54 6.75 -7.72
CA TRP A 70 7.78 6.53 -6.95
C TRP A 70 8.81 5.74 -7.77
N PRO A 71 10.09 5.74 -7.37
CA PRO A 71 11.13 5.06 -8.14
C PRO A 71 10.84 3.57 -8.36
N ALA A 72 11.13 3.09 -9.57
CA ALA A 72 11.12 1.66 -9.86
C ALA A 72 12.20 0.94 -9.04
N TRP A 73 11.99 -0.35 -8.81
CA TRP A 73 12.91 -1.21 -8.10
C TRP A 73 14.29 -1.21 -8.76
N ASP A 74 15.31 -0.93 -7.95
CA ASP A 74 16.73 -0.89 -8.31
C ASP A 74 17.58 -1.32 -7.09
N PRO A 75 18.93 -1.30 -7.15
CA PRO A 75 19.77 -1.67 -6.02
C PRO A 75 19.65 -0.80 -4.75
N ALA A 76 18.93 0.33 -4.80
CA ALA A 76 18.59 1.10 -3.62
C ALA A 76 17.32 0.56 -2.90
N HIS A 77 16.67 -0.46 -3.47
CA HIS A 77 15.51 -1.15 -2.92
C HIS A 77 14.37 -0.20 -2.49
N PRO A 78 13.88 0.70 -3.38
CA PRO A 78 12.81 1.64 -3.04
C PRO A 78 11.47 0.90 -2.84
N VAL A 79 10.82 1.16 -1.70
CA VAL A 79 9.50 0.61 -1.33
C VAL A 79 8.58 1.74 -0.88
N ARG A 80 7.40 1.84 -1.50
CA ARG A 80 6.34 2.75 -1.04
C ARG A 80 5.62 2.15 0.18
N ILE A 81 5.58 2.86 1.30
CA ILE A 81 4.96 2.39 2.53
C ILE A 81 3.64 3.13 2.74
N PHE A 82 2.55 2.37 2.78
CA PHE A 82 1.19 2.82 3.09
C PHE A 82 0.86 2.43 4.52
N GLY A 83 1.11 3.32 5.49
CA GLY A 83 0.93 3.06 6.92
C GLY A 83 0.03 4.11 7.58
N ASP A 84 0.23 4.32 8.89
CA ASP A 84 -0.36 5.48 9.55
C ASP A 84 0.29 6.78 9.07
N GLY A 85 -0.55 7.75 8.69
CA GLY A 85 -0.12 9.04 8.16
C GLY A 85 0.22 9.01 6.66
N PRO A 86 0.84 10.09 6.14
CA PRO A 86 1.13 10.23 4.72
C PRO A 86 2.05 9.11 4.19
N PRO A 87 1.78 8.55 3.00
CA PRO A 87 2.63 7.51 2.43
C PRO A 87 4.05 8.04 2.15
N ARG A 88 5.05 7.21 2.42
CA ARG A 88 6.48 7.55 2.26
C ARG A 88 7.22 6.48 1.46
N THR A 89 8.36 6.82 0.88
CA THR A 89 9.25 5.83 0.26
C THR A 89 10.43 5.54 1.19
N GLY A 90 10.61 4.27 1.55
CA GLY A 90 11.79 3.77 2.27
C GLY A 90 12.74 3.03 1.32
N HIS A 91 14.00 2.90 1.71
CA HIS A 91 15.02 2.14 0.98
C HIS A 91 15.41 0.94 1.83
N GLY A 92 15.21 -0.26 1.30
CA GLY A 92 15.56 -1.51 1.96
C GLY A 92 14.90 -1.78 3.33
N PRO A 93 13.60 -1.51 3.53
CA PRO A 93 12.97 -1.68 4.85
C PRO A 93 13.00 -3.13 5.38
N ARG A 94 13.23 -4.12 4.50
CA ARG A 94 13.26 -5.55 4.81
C ARG A 94 14.60 -6.22 4.48
N ASP A 95 15.63 -5.47 4.13
CA ASP A 95 16.89 -6.04 3.63
C ASP A 95 17.58 -6.92 4.67
N ALA A 96 17.60 -6.50 5.93
CA ALA A 96 18.17 -7.28 7.02
C ALA A 96 17.44 -8.61 7.25
N GLU A 97 16.13 -8.65 7.03
CA GLU A 97 15.29 -9.86 7.17
C GLU A 97 15.50 -10.82 5.99
N LEU A 98 15.64 -10.26 4.78
CA LEU A 98 15.75 -11.00 3.53
C LEU A 98 17.20 -11.30 3.11
N ALA A 99 18.18 -10.80 3.88
CA ALA A 99 19.61 -10.90 3.59
C ALA A 99 19.98 -10.39 2.18
N LEU A 100 19.42 -9.23 1.82
CA LEU A 100 19.69 -8.51 0.56
C LEU A 100 20.86 -7.53 0.68
#